data_AF-A0A842XSA1-F1
#
_entry.id   AF-A0A842XSA1-F1
#
_cell.length_a   1.000
_cell.length_b   1.000
_cell.length_c   1.000
_cell.angle_alpha   90.00
_cell.angle_beta   90.00
_cell.angle_gamma   90.00
#
_symmetry.space_group_name_H-M   'P 1'
#
loop_
_entity.id
_entity.type
_entity.pdbx_description
1 polymer ?
#
loop_
_entity_poly.entity_id
_entity_poly.type
_entity_poly.pdbx_seq_one_letter_code
_entity_poly.pdbx_strand_id
1 'polypeptide(L)'
;MSIEQLVVLIIALILVTLIFFVSASLVGGDWSMDGSYALRLVLVSFMAVLVIPLLRNIASEADFGDLGLLLAFVVLVVVVRFVLVEELPVSDDWAASLVISFLGVILIYLVEEIAQRFFDIRMLAIF
;
A
#
# COMPACT_ATOMS: atom_id res chain seq x y z
N MET A 1 -1.57 6.38 21.89
CA MET A 1 -1.77 5.05 21.27
C MET A 1 -1.89 4.02 22.38
N SER A 2 -2.94 3.21 22.36
CA SER A 2 -3.01 2.02 23.22
C SER A 2 -2.13 0.90 22.65
N ILE A 3 -1.75 -0.08 23.48
CA ILE A 3 -0.98 -1.26 23.03
C ILE A 3 -1.70 -1.99 21.88
N GLU A 4 -3.03 -2.06 21.95
CA GLU A 4 -3.88 -2.68 20.93
C GLU A 4 -3.74 -1.98 19.57
N GLN A 5 -3.79 -0.64 19.54
CA GLN A 5 -3.60 0.13 18.30
C GLN A 5 -2.22 -0.11 17.69
N LEU A 6 -1.19 -0.26 18.52
CA LEU A 6 0.16 -0.53 18.07
C LEU A 6 0.26 -1.92 17.44
N VAL A 7 -0.40 -2.92 18.03
CA VAL A 7 -0.48 -4.28 17.46
C VAL A 7 -1.20 -4.27 16.12
N VAL A 8 -2.36 -3.61 16.00
CA VAL A 8 -3.09 -3.52 14.73
C VAL A 8 -2.25 -2.82 13.65
N LEU A 9 -1.55 -1.74 14.01
CA LEU A 9 -0.66 -1.04 13.07
C LEU A 9 0.47 -1.95 12.56
N ILE A 10 1.10 -2.72 13.44
CA ILE A 10 2.14 -3.69 13.05
C ILE A 10 1.57 -4.75 12.10
N ILE A 11 0.39 -5.30 12.42
CA ILE A 11 -0.27 -6.30 11.57
C ILE A 11 -0.61 -5.70 10.21
N ALA A 12 -1.17 -4.49 10.17
CA ALA A 12 -1.49 -3.78 8.93
C ALA A 12 -0.23 -3.56 8.09
N LEU A 13 0.89 -3.13 8.71
CA LEU A 13 2.16 -2.95 8.02
C LEU A 13 2.66 -4.25 7.39
N ILE A 14 2.63 -5.36 8.13
CA ILE A 14 3.04 -6.68 7.64
C ILE A 14 2.16 -7.11 6.46
N LEU A 15 0.84 -6.94 6.57
CA LEU A 15 -0.10 -7.29 5.51
C LEU A 15 0.09 -6.46 4.26
N VAL A 16 0.23 -5.14 4.40
CA VAL A 16 0.47 -4.23 3.26
C VAL A 16 1.80 -4.57 2.59
N THR A 17 2.83 -4.91 3.37
CA THR A 17 4.12 -5.39 2.84
C THR A 17 3.94 -6.66 2.01
N LEU A 18 3.19 -7.63 2.53
CA LEU A 18 2.90 -8.86 1.80
C LEU A 18 2.10 -8.59 0.51
N ILE A 19 1.15 -7.66 0.55
CA ILE A 19 0.34 -7.28 -0.62
C ILE A 19 1.22 -6.66 -1.70
N PHE A 20 2.12 -5.73 -1.35
CA PHE A 20 3.04 -5.14 -2.31
C PHE A 20 4.04 -6.15 -2.84
N PHE A 21 4.53 -7.08 -1.99
CA PHE A 21 5.37 -8.18 -2.44
C PHE A 21 4.67 -9.01 -3.51
N VAL A 22 3.45 -9.50 -3.23
CA VAL A 22 2.68 -10.29 -4.20
C VAL A 22 2.41 -9.50 -5.48
N SER A 23 2.02 -8.23 -5.36
CA SER A 23 1.71 -7.38 -6.51
C SER A 23 2.94 -7.16 -7.41
N ALA A 24 4.10 -6.87 -6.80
CA ALA A 24 5.35 -6.67 -7.52
C ALA A 24 5.88 -7.97 -8.12
N SER A 25 5.81 -9.10 -7.41
CA SER A 25 6.23 -10.41 -7.93
C SER A 25 5.35 -10.89 -9.10
N LEU A 26 4.04 -10.60 -9.07
CA LEU A 26 3.13 -10.88 -10.19
C LEU A 26 3.48 -10.05 -11.44
N VAL A 27 3.91 -8.81 -11.26
CA VAL A 27 4.24 -7.90 -12.38
C VAL A 27 5.66 -8.12 -12.91
N GLY A 28 6.64 -8.28 -12.02
CA GLY A 28 8.03 -8.52 -12.37
C GLY A 28 8.31 -9.97 -12.78
N GLY A 29 7.44 -10.91 -12.45
CA GLY A 29 7.62 -12.34 -12.73
C GLY A 29 8.72 -12.99 -11.89
N ASP A 30 9.30 -12.26 -10.93
CA ASP A 30 10.32 -12.74 -10.01
C ASP A 30 9.76 -12.81 -8.59
N TRP A 31 9.97 -13.95 -7.94
CA TRP A 31 9.56 -14.21 -6.55
C TRP A 31 10.75 -14.25 -5.60
N SER A 32 11.95 -13.96 -6.10
CA SER A 32 13.14 -13.85 -5.29
C SER A 32 13.05 -12.63 -4.37
N MET A 33 13.53 -12.76 -3.14
CA MET A 33 13.52 -11.70 -2.14
C MET A 33 14.94 -11.44 -1.68
N ASP A 34 15.55 -10.39 -2.23
CA ASP A 34 16.81 -9.85 -1.74
C ASP A 34 16.58 -8.92 -0.54
N GLY A 35 17.61 -8.70 0.29
CA GLY A 35 17.56 -7.82 1.45
C GLY A 35 17.26 -6.37 1.09
N SER A 36 17.79 -5.87 -0.04
CA SER A 36 17.48 -4.52 -0.54
C SER A 36 16.00 -4.39 -0.91
N TYR A 37 15.49 -5.37 -1.66
CA TYR A 37 14.09 -5.43 -2.09
C TYR A 37 13.12 -5.51 -0.90
N ALA A 38 13.45 -6.33 0.10
CA ALA A 38 12.68 -6.42 1.34
C ALA A 38 12.57 -5.08 2.07
N LEU A 39 13.68 -4.33 2.16
CA LEU A 39 13.70 -3.01 2.79
C LEU A 39 12.83 -2.00 2.01
N ARG A 40 12.91 -2.00 0.68
CA ARG A 40 12.08 -1.14 -0.19
C ARG A 40 10.61 -1.45 -0.04
N LEU A 41 10.22 -2.72 0.04
CA LEU A 41 8.83 -3.13 0.28
C LEU A 41 8.30 -2.59 1.62
N VAL A 42 9.07 -2.73 2.69
CA VAL A 42 8.71 -2.19 4.01
C VAL A 42 8.57 -0.67 3.94
N LEU A 43 9.49 0.03 3.27
CA LEU A 43 9.43 1.48 3.08
C LEU A 43 8.17 1.91 2.32
N VAL A 44 7.86 1.28 1.17
CA VAL A 44 6.63 1.57 0.42
C VAL A 44 5.40 1.32 1.26
N SER A 45 5.39 0.23 2.03
CA SER A 45 4.24 -0.15 2.85
C SER A 45 4.03 0.81 4.01
N PHE A 46 5.12 1.24 4.65
CA PHE A 46 5.08 2.28 5.67
C PHE A 46 4.54 3.60 5.11
N MET A 47 5.02 4.00 3.93
CA MET A 47 4.53 5.18 3.22
C MET A 47 3.05 5.04 2.87
N ALA A 48 2.61 3.89 2.35
CA ALA A 48 1.21 3.66 2.02
C ALA A 48 0.30 3.75 3.27
N VAL A 49 0.68 3.08 4.36
CA VAL A 49 -0.09 3.05 5.60
C VAL A 49 -0.19 4.44 6.26
N LEU A 50 0.81 5.30 6.13
CA LEU A 50 0.81 6.63 6.76
C LEU A 50 0.35 7.76 5.84
N VAL A 51 0.82 7.78 4.59
CA VAL A 51 0.59 8.88 3.65
C VAL A 51 -0.83 8.81 3.08
N ILE A 52 -1.36 7.61 2.80
CA ILE A 52 -2.71 7.48 2.22
C ILE A 52 -3.78 8.06 3.17
N PRO A 53 -3.83 7.69 4.47
CA PRO A 53 -4.81 8.29 5.39
C PRO A 53 -4.59 9.79 5.58
N LEU A 54 -3.33 10.24 5.67
CA LEU A 54 -3.01 11.66 5.81
C LEU A 54 -3.55 12.49 4.64
N LEU A 55 -3.32 12.04 3.40
CA LEU A 55 -3.82 12.73 2.20
C LEU A 55 -5.34 12.71 2.12
N ARG A 56 -5.97 11.60 2.53
CA ARG A 56 -7.43 11.51 2.61
C ARG A 56 -7.99 12.52 3.61
N ASN A 57 -7.38 12.65 4.79
CA ASN A 57 -7.82 13.59 5.81
C ASN A 57 -7.70 15.05 5.33
N ILE A 58 -6.54 15.43 4.79
CA ILE A 58 -6.31 16.76 4.21
C ILE A 58 -7.33 17.06 3.10
N ALA A 59 -7.60 16.10 2.23
CA ALA A 59 -8.56 16.27 1.16
C ALA A 59 -10.00 16.42 1.67
N SER A 60 -10.38 15.69 2.73
CA SER A 60 -11.69 15.83 3.36
C SER A 60 -11.87 17.19 4.06
N GLU A 61 -10.81 17.72 4.67
CA GLU A 61 -10.83 19.04 5.32
C GLU A 61 -10.97 20.19 4.32
N ALA A 62 -10.46 20.00 3.10
CA ALA A 62 -10.48 21.01 2.04
C ALA A 62 -11.63 20.83 1.04
N ASP A 63 -12.66 20.02 1.37
CA ASP A 63 -13.85 19.76 0.54
C ASP A 63 -13.53 19.21 -0.87
N PHE A 64 -12.37 18.56 -1.03
CA PHE A 64 -11.96 17.98 -2.31
C PHE A 64 -12.68 16.65 -2.65
N GLY A 65 -13.51 16.12 -1.76
CA GLY A 65 -14.30 14.91 -1.99
C GLY A 65 -13.47 13.76 -2.55
N ASP A 66 -13.91 13.21 -3.68
CA ASP A 66 -13.28 12.06 -4.35
C ASP A 66 -11.88 12.35 -4.92
N LEU A 67 -11.52 13.63 -5.13
CA LEU A 67 -10.17 13.99 -5.60
C LEU A 67 -9.09 13.62 -4.59
N GLY A 68 -9.43 13.52 -3.30
CA GLY A 68 -8.49 13.06 -2.27
C GLY A 68 -7.99 11.64 -2.48
N LEU A 69 -8.90 10.74 -2.88
CA LEU A 69 -8.56 9.35 -3.17
C LEU A 69 -7.72 9.24 -4.45
N LEU A 70 -8.06 10.03 -5.47
CA LEU A 70 -7.27 10.10 -6.69
C LEU A 70 -5.85 10.60 -6.41
N LEU A 71 -5.71 11.65 -5.60
CA LEU A 71 -4.40 12.18 -5.20
C LEU A 71 -3.59 11.15 -4.42
N ALA A 72 -4.21 10.46 -3.46
CA ALA A 72 -3.55 9.40 -2.69
C ALA A 72 -3.08 8.26 -3.60
N PHE A 73 -3.88 7.87 -4.59
CA PHE A 73 -3.50 6.88 -5.59
C PHE A 73 -2.32 7.35 -6.45
N VAL A 74 -2.34 8.61 -6.93
CA VAL A 74 -1.23 9.18 -7.71
C VAL A 74 0.06 9.20 -6.90
N VAL A 75 -0.01 9.62 -5.62
CA VAL A 75 1.16 9.60 -4.72
C VAL A 75 1.66 8.17 -4.51
N LEU A 76 0.76 7.20 -4.35
CA LEU A 76 1.16 5.80 -4.24
C LEU A 76 1.89 5.31 -5.49
N VAL A 77 1.39 5.63 -6.68
CA VAL A 77 2.04 5.28 -7.95
C VAL A 77 3.45 5.85 -8.03
N VAL A 78 3.62 7.13 -7.63
CA VAL A 78 4.93 7.78 -7.58
C VAL A 78 5.86 7.08 -6.59
N VAL A 79 5.37 6.75 -5.38
CA VAL A 79 6.16 6.04 -4.37
C VAL A 79 6.60 4.67 -4.88
N VAL A 80 5.68 3.89 -5.46
CA VAL A 80 6.00 2.58 -6.04
C VAL A 80 7.01 2.71 -7.18
N ARG A 81 6.86 3.72 -8.04
CA ARG A 81 7.74 3.98 -9.18
C ARG A 81 9.19 4.21 -8.78
N PHE A 82 9.42 5.04 -7.78
CA PHE A 82 10.77 5.47 -7.39
C PHE A 82 11.38 4.60 -6.30
N VAL A 83 10.57 3.92 -5.49
CA VAL A 83 11.10 3.09 -4.39
C VAL A 83 11.18 1.63 -4.78
N LEU A 84 10.17 1.08 -5.47
CA LEU A 84 10.05 -0.37 -5.67
C LEU A 84 10.44 -0.81 -7.09
N VAL A 85 9.91 -0.13 -8.10
CA VAL A 85 10.01 -0.60 -9.50
C VAL A 85 11.44 -0.52 -10.06
N GLU A 86 12.30 0.35 -9.52
CA GLU A 86 13.70 0.44 -9.95
C GLU A 86 14.49 -0.87 -9.80
N GLU A 87 14.08 -1.77 -8.91
CA GLU A 87 14.73 -3.09 -8.72
C GLU A 87 14.03 -4.22 -9.47
N LEU A 88 12.88 -3.96 -10.12
CA LEU A 88 12.13 -4.98 -10.82
C LEU A 88 12.61 -5.14 -12.26
N PRO A 89 12.70 -6.37 -12.80
CA PRO A 89 13.11 -6.63 -14.17
C PRO A 89 11.95 -6.38 -15.16
N VAL A 90 11.41 -5.15 -15.19
CA VAL A 90 10.30 -4.75 -16.06
C VAL A 90 10.76 -3.87 -17.21
N SER A 91 10.04 -3.91 -18.34
CA SER A 91 10.37 -3.11 -19.53
C SER A 91 9.75 -1.71 -19.53
N ASP A 92 8.61 -1.54 -18.85
CA ASP A 92 7.93 -0.25 -18.68
C ASP A 92 7.64 0.00 -17.19
N ASP A 93 8.52 0.78 -16.58
CA ASP A 93 8.47 1.08 -15.16
C ASP A 93 7.18 1.82 -14.75
N TRP A 94 6.66 2.71 -15.60
CA TRP A 94 5.48 3.50 -15.27
C TRP A 94 4.21 2.64 -15.36
N ALA A 95 4.09 1.83 -16.41
CA ALA A 95 3.00 0.87 -16.52
C ALA A 95 3.05 -0.14 -15.36
N ALA A 96 4.23 -0.67 -15.03
CA ALA A 96 4.41 -1.56 -13.89
C ALA A 96 3.99 -0.90 -12.57
N SER A 97 4.39 0.35 -12.35
CA SER A 97 4.03 1.10 -11.14
C SER A 97 2.52 1.30 -10.99
N LEU A 98 1.84 1.62 -12.09
CA LEU A 98 0.38 1.74 -12.12
C LEU A 98 -0.29 0.42 -11.78
N VAL A 99 0.14 -0.68 -12.40
CA VAL A 99 -0.45 -2.01 -12.17
C VAL A 99 -0.19 -2.49 -10.74
N ILE A 100 1.04 -2.36 -10.24
CA ILE A 100 1.39 -2.75 -8.86
C ILE A 100 0.56 -1.94 -7.86
N SER A 101 0.43 -0.62 -8.05
CA SER A 101 -0.36 0.23 -7.16
C SER A 101 -1.85 -0.11 -7.21
N PHE A 102 -2.38 -0.38 -8.40
CA PHE A 102 -3.77 -0.78 -8.60
C PHE A 102 -4.07 -2.13 -7.96
N LEU A 103 -3.21 -3.14 -8.17
CA LEU A 103 -3.31 -4.44 -7.51
C LEU A 103 -3.19 -4.29 -5.99
N GLY A 104 -2.25 -3.47 -5.52
CA GLY A 104 -2.07 -3.18 -4.10
C GLY A 104 -3.35 -2.64 -3.47
N VAL A 105 -3.97 -1.63 -4.07
CA VAL A 105 -5.23 -1.04 -3.58
C VAL A 105 -6.37 -2.07 -3.58
N ILE A 106 -6.51 -2.85 -4.65
CA ILE A 106 -7.53 -3.91 -4.73
C ILE A 106 -7.34 -4.94 -3.62
N LEU A 107 -6.12 -5.43 -3.44
CA LEU A 107 -5.82 -6.45 -2.44
C LEU A 107 -5.97 -5.91 -1.01
N ILE A 108 -5.58 -4.66 -0.77
CA ILE A 108 -5.80 -3.96 0.50
C ILE A 108 -7.31 -3.91 0.81
N TYR A 109 -8.13 -3.50 -0.16
CA TYR A 109 -9.58 -3.46 0.01
C TYR A 109 -10.19 -4.84 0.24
N LEU A 110 -9.73 -5.86 -0.50
CA LEU A 110 -10.19 -7.24 -0.34
C LEU A 110 -9.83 -7.79 1.04
N VAL A 111 -8.62 -7.54 1.53
CA VAL A 111 -8.17 -7.94 2.86
C VAL A 111 -8.98 -7.23 3.95
N GLU A 112 -9.23 -5.93 3.80
CA GLU A 112 -10.09 -5.16 4.71
C GLU A 112 -11.51 -5.72 4.78
N GLU A 113 -12.13 -6.01 3.63
CA GLU A 113 -13.48 -6.56 3.55
C GLU A 113 -13.57 -7.95 4.22
N ILE A 114 -12.55 -8.80 4.00
CA ILE A 114 -12.44 -10.10 4.69
C ILE A 114 -12.29 -9.90 6.20
N ALA A 115 -11.43 -8.97 6.62
CA ALA A 115 -11.21 -8.68 8.04
C ALA A 115 -12.48 -8.27 8.75
N GLN A 116 -13.24 -7.34 8.15
CA GLN A 116 -14.48 -6.85 8.71
C GLN A 116 -15.54 -7.96 8.78
N ARG A 117 -15.68 -8.77 7.74
CA ARG A 117 -16.69 -9.84 7.71
C ARG A 117 -16.43 -10.99 8.67
N PHE A 118 -15.16 -11.37 8.86
CA PHE A 118 -14.82 -12.57 9.63
C PHE A 118 -14.35 -12.27 11.05
N PHE A 119 -13.79 -11.08 11.29
CA PHE A 119 -13.18 -10.74 12.57
C PHE A 119 -13.80 -9.50 13.22
N ASP A 120 -14.70 -8.78 12.55
CA ASP A 120 -15.28 -7.50 12.99
C ASP A 120 -14.21 -6.44 13.36
N ILE A 121 -13.04 -6.55 12.71
CA ILE A 121 -11.91 -5.63 12.87
C ILE A 121 -11.84 -4.74 11.63
N ARG A 122 -11.74 -3.42 11.85
CA ARG A 122 -11.34 -2.48 10.78
C ARG A 122 -9.83 -2.28 10.85
N MET A 123 -9.09 -2.82 9.89
CA MET A 123 -7.62 -2.81 9.91
C MET A 123 -7.04 -1.49 9.41
N LEU A 124 -7.71 -0.84 8.45
CA LEU A 124 -7.27 0.43 7.86
C LEU A 124 -8.00 1.65 8.42
N ALA A 125 -9.04 1.46 9.25
CA ALA A 125 -9.76 2.55 9.93
C ALA A 125 -9.07 3.01 11.23
N ILE A 126 -7.73 2.94 11.28
CA ILE A 126 -6.98 3.45 12.45
C ILE A 126 -7.07 4.99 12.53
N PHE A 127 -7.61 5.67 11.51
CA PHE A 127 -7.96 7.09 11.54
C PHE A 127 -9.26 7.37 10.79
#